data_AF-A0A3Q3W4N9-F1
#
_entry.id   AF-A0A3Q3W4N9-F1
#
_cell.length_a   1.000
_cell.length_b   1.000
_cell.length_c   1.000
_cell.angle_alpha   90.00
_cell.angle_beta   90.00
_cell.angle_gamma   90.00
#
_symmetry.space_group_name_H-M   'P 1'
#
loop_
_entity.id
_entity.type
_entity.pdbx_description
1 polymer ?
#
loop_
_entity_poly.entity_id
_entity_poly.type
_entity_poly.pdbx_seq_one_letter_code
_entity_poly.pdbx_strand_id
1 'polypeptide(L)'
;PNNIVTSFSQNSTRLDKDICLQLQDGILKATVELQTAWRTYYQYHSDYVYAEGKLKEAEKQEEKQKQSAAKKLERLIEKRQGKVQDIYLKCSKARNEYILNLAAANATMKKYYFQDISTLIDCADAGYHLSLGQVMQAYLSSRWRTQQNLDTGLQQLQSTVAGLDQRQDRDGLLQDNYNTFCMPLRFPYQPHDGDQVSQPCELETRFTQIQTRLKAALKNKLAAHSSFLENISDNDLDPGSGLSQEGSTENLTLKPSMARRKANLQEVENIYIIVSLFFDDLMIYNFDLQLVNIQKLDIGWR
;
A
#
# COMPACT_ATOMS: atom_id res chain seq x y z
N PRO A 1 -19.40 -7.24 -2.52
CA PRO A 1 -18.81 -6.44 -1.42
C PRO A 1 -19.43 -5.04 -1.28
N ASN A 2 -19.47 -4.23 -2.36
CA ASN A 2 -19.93 -2.83 -2.31
C ASN A 2 -21.41 -2.63 -1.91
N ASN A 3 -22.26 -3.66 -2.02
CA ASN A 3 -23.68 -3.59 -1.64
C ASN A 3 -23.97 -3.87 -0.17
N ILE A 4 -23.05 -4.51 0.56
CA ILE A 4 -23.33 -4.93 1.95
C ILE A 4 -23.11 -3.77 2.92
N VAL A 5 -22.04 -3.00 2.73
CA VAL A 5 -21.72 -1.84 3.59
C VAL A 5 -22.75 -0.72 3.43
N THR A 6 -23.19 -0.46 2.21
CA THR A 6 -24.22 0.55 1.90
C THR A 6 -25.59 0.15 2.41
N SER A 7 -26.00 -1.11 2.24
CA SER A 7 -27.30 -1.59 2.75
C SER A 7 -27.34 -1.69 4.28
N PHE A 8 -26.24 -2.11 4.92
CA PHE A 8 -26.12 -2.13 6.38
C PHE A 8 -26.21 -0.71 6.96
N SER A 9 -25.45 0.23 6.39
CA SER A 9 -25.46 1.64 6.83
C SER A 9 -26.84 2.30 6.66
N GLN A 10 -27.56 2.02 5.57
CA GLN A 10 -28.91 2.57 5.34
C GLN A 10 -29.97 2.01 6.29
N ASN A 11 -29.90 0.72 6.63
CA ASN A 11 -30.86 0.11 7.54
C ASN A 11 -30.59 0.50 9.00
N SER A 12 -29.32 0.57 9.43
CA SER A 12 -28.95 1.04 10.76
C SER A 12 -29.40 2.48 10.98
N THR A 13 -29.09 3.37 10.03
CA THR A 13 -29.47 4.80 10.13
C THR A 13 -30.98 5.06 10.15
N ARG A 14 -31.81 4.16 9.62
CA ARG A 14 -33.27 4.26 9.78
C ARG A 14 -33.72 3.86 11.18
N LEU A 15 -33.23 2.73 11.69
CA LEU A 15 -33.59 2.24 13.02
C LEU A 15 -33.15 3.23 14.12
N ASP A 16 -31.94 3.78 14.01
CA ASP A 16 -31.40 4.73 14.97
C ASP A 16 -32.21 6.04 15.01
N LYS A 17 -32.74 6.47 13.87
CA LYS A 17 -33.65 7.63 13.79
C LYS A 17 -34.97 7.38 14.51
N ASP A 18 -35.59 6.23 14.28
CA ASP A 18 -36.87 5.89 14.91
C ASP A 18 -36.72 5.79 16.44
N ILE A 19 -35.63 5.20 16.93
CA ILE A 19 -35.32 5.12 18.37
C ILE A 19 -35.03 6.52 18.95
N CYS A 20 -34.27 7.35 18.24
CA CYS A 20 -34.02 8.73 18.67
C CYS A 20 -35.32 9.54 18.82
N LEU A 21 -36.25 9.40 17.87
CA LEU A 21 -37.57 10.05 17.93
C LEU A 21 -38.38 9.54 19.13
N GLN A 22 -38.39 8.24 19.40
CA GLN A 22 -39.07 7.68 20.58
C GLN A 22 -38.51 8.22 21.89
N LEU A 23 -37.19 8.37 22.01
CA LEU A 23 -36.56 8.95 23.21
C LEU A 23 -36.92 10.42 23.39
N GLN A 24 -36.90 11.21 22.30
CA GLN A 24 -37.31 12.61 22.32
C GLN A 24 -38.79 12.78 22.70
N ASP A 25 -39.68 11.93 22.18
CA ASP A 25 -41.09 11.91 22.56
C ASP A 25 -41.27 11.60 24.06
N GLY A 26 -40.47 10.68 24.60
CA GLY A 26 -40.44 10.38 26.03
C GLY A 26 -40.11 11.59 26.92
N ILE A 27 -39.13 12.41 26.52
CA ILE A 27 -38.79 13.67 27.23
C ILE A 27 -39.94 14.66 27.14
N LEU A 28 -40.53 14.81 25.95
CA LEU A 28 -41.65 15.72 25.73
C LEU A 28 -42.83 15.34 26.63
N LYS A 29 -43.17 14.05 26.69
CA LYS A 29 -44.22 13.52 27.55
C LYS A 29 -43.97 13.82 29.02
N ALA A 30 -42.77 13.52 29.53
CA ALA A 30 -42.41 13.81 30.93
C ALA A 30 -42.49 15.32 31.25
N THR A 31 -42.13 16.17 30.28
CA THR A 31 -42.24 17.64 30.41
C THR A 31 -43.69 18.11 30.47
N VAL A 32 -44.57 17.54 29.65
CA VAL A 32 -46.01 17.86 29.64
C VAL A 32 -46.68 17.42 30.95
N GLU A 33 -46.34 16.23 31.46
CA GLU A 33 -46.83 15.72 32.75
C GLU A 33 -46.40 16.64 33.90
N LEU A 34 -45.12 17.06 33.93
CA LEU A 34 -44.61 18.04 34.88
C LEU A 34 -45.35 19.37 34.82
N GLN A 35 -45.55 19.93 33.61
CA GLN A 35 -46.28 21.19 33.45
C GLN A 35 -47.71 21.10 33.96
N THR A 36 -48.38 19.98 33.74
CA THR A 36 -49.76 19.74 34.18
C THR A 36 -49.85 19.63 35.71
N ALA A 37 -48.93 18.88 36.33
CA ALA A 37 -48.86 18.77 37.78
C ALA A 37 -48.54 20.11 38.46
N TRP A 38 -47.62 20.89 37.87
CA TRP A 38 -47.27 22.24 38.33
C TRP A 38 -48.47 23.18 38.33
N ARG A 39 -49.22 23.27 37.21
CA ARG A 39 -50.43 24.12 37.12
C ARG A 39 -51.47 23.73 38.17
N THR A 40 -51.68 22.43 38.37
CA THR A 40 -52.64 21.90 39.35
C THR A 40 -52.24 22.27 40.79
N TYR A 41 -50.96 22.09 41.13
CA TYR A 41 -50.43 22.49 42.43
C TYR A 41 -50.59 23.99 42.68
N TYR A 42 -50.21 24.84 41.70
CA TYR A 42 -50.31 26.29 41.84
C TYR A 42 -51.75 26.76 42.02
N GLN A 43 -52.70 26.16 41.31
CA GLN A 43 -54.13 26.46 41.48
C GLN A 43 -54.59 26.13 42.90
N TYR A 44 -54.34 24.91 43.40
CA TYR A 44 -54.76 24.54 44.74
C TYR A 44 -54.03 25.30 45.84
N HIS A 45 -52.79 25.73 45.60
CA HIS A 45 -52.07 26.59 46.52
C HIS A 45 -52.71 27.98 46.62
N SER A 46 -53.10 28.57 45.49
CA SER A 46 -53.87 29.82 45.45
C SER A 46 -55.20 29.68 46.21
N ASP A 47 -55.95 28.60 45.98
CA ASP A 47 -57.21 28.33 46.67
C ASP A 47 -57.02 28.17 48.18
N TYR A 48 -55.93 27.50 48.60
CA TYR A 48 -55.55 27.34 50.01
C TYR A 48 -55.26 28.68 50.66
N VAL A 49 -54.40 29.51 50.06
CA VAL A 49 -54.06 30.85 50.58
C VAL A 49 -55.31 31.72 50.69
N TYR A 50 -56.21 31.65 49.71
CA TYR A 50 -57.48 32.37 49.76
C TYR A 50 -58.38 31.90 50.91
N ALA A 51 -58.54 30.59 51.10
CA ALA A 51 -59.36 30.03 52.19
C ALA A 51 -58.75 30.34 53.57
N GLU A 52 -57.43 30.26 53.71
CA GLU A 52 -56.70 30.60 54.92
C GLU A 52 -56.87 32.09 55.27
N GLY A 53 -56.79 32.98 54.27
CA GLY A 53 -57.05 34.41 54.45
C GLY A 53 -58.47 34.69 54.94
N LYS A 54 -59.49 33.97 54.41
CA LYS A 54 -60.86 34.07 54.90
C LYS A 54 -61.02 33.54 56.33
N LEU A 55 -60.31 32.49 56.72
CA LEU A 55 -60.33 32.00 58.09
C LEU A 55 -59.76 33.05 59.05
N LYS A 56 -58.56 33.59 58.77
CA LYS A 56 -57.90 34.63 59.57
C LYS A 56 -58.78 35.88 59.75
N GLU A 57 -59.50 36.27 58.70
CA GLU A 57 -60.43 37.40 58.79
C GLU A 57 -61.64 37.11 59.71
N ALA A 58 -62.14 35.88 59.75
CA ALA A 58 -63.22 35.50 60.68
C ALA A 58 -62.72 35.43 62.13
N GLU A 59 -61.53 34.87 62.36
CA GLU A 59 -60.90 34.79 63.69
C GLU A 59 -60.66 36.21 64.25
N LYS A 60 -60.21 37.16 63.43
CA LYS A 60 -60.05 38.57 63.83
C LYS A 60 -61.36 39.28 64.17
N GLN A 61 -62.48 38.83 63.62
CA GLN A 61 -63.81 39.37 63.96
C GLN A 61 -64.32 38.83 65.31
N GLU A 62 -63.84 37.66 65.74
CA GLU A 62 -64.20 37.03 67.01
C GLU A 62 -63.67 37.83 68.19
N GLU A 63 -62.42 38.29 68.11
CA GLU A 63 -61.79 39.16 69.12
C GLU A 63 -62.56 40.48 69.37
N LYS A 64 -63.45 40.87 68.44
CA LYS A 64 -64.18 42.16 68.49
C LYS A 64 -65.65 42.05 68.88
N GLN A 65 -66.25 40.86 69.01
CA GLN A 65 -67.71 40.69 69.20
C GLN A 65 -68.17 40.40 70.64
N LYS A 66 -69.35 40.94 71.02
CA LYS A 66 -70.03 40.70 72.32
C LYS A 66 -70.80 39.36 72.35
N GLN A 67 -71.00 38.82 73.55
CA GLN A 67 -71.44 37.44 73.88
C GLN A 67 -72.64 36.84 73.08
N SER A 68 -73.60 37.63 72.57
CA SER A 68 -74.77 37.08 71.86
C SER A 68 -74.51 36.74 70.38
N ALA A 69 -73.52 37.37 69.73
CA ALA A 69 -73.12 37.06 68.36
C ALA A 69 -72.00 36.01 68.27
N ALA A 70 -71.27 35.79 69.38
CA ALA A 70 -70.12 34.90 69.50
C ALA A 70 -70.41 33.46 69.03
N LYS A 71 -71.53 32.85 69.48
CA LYS A 71 -71.89 31.47 69.08
C LYS A 71 -72.11 31.27 67.58
N LYS A 72 -72.58 32.29 66.85
CA LYS A 72 -72.76 32.20 65.39
C LYS A 72 -71.42 32.32 64.66
N LEU A 73 -70.52 33.15 65.18
CA LEU A 73 -69.18 33.35 64.64
C LEU A 73 -68.28 32.14 64.89
N GLU A 74 -68.37 31.52 66.07
CA GLU A 74 -67.67 30.28 66.44
C GLU A 74 -67.99 29.15 65.44
N ARG A 75 -69.27 28.90 65.14
CA ARG A 75 -69.69 27.93 64.11
C ARG A 75 -69.20 28.28 62.70
N LEU A 76 -69.09 29.56 62.39
CA LEU A 76 -68.57 30.01 61.09
C LEU A 76 -67.07 29.75 60.98
N ILE A 77 -66.32 29.99 62.05
CA ILE A 77 -64.89 29.71 62.15
C ILE A 77 -64.64 28.21 62.03
N GLU A 78 -65.35 27.38 62.79
CA GLU A 78 -65.24 25.92 62.71
C GLU A 78 -65.52 25.40 61.28
N LYS A 79 -66.56 25.93 60.63
CA LYS A 79 -66.85 25.61 59.22
C LYS A 79 -65.74 26.08 58.25
N ARG A 80 -65.11 27.24 58.51
CA ARG A 80 -63.98 27.73 57.70
C ARG A 80 -62.72 26.90 57.96
N GLN A 81 -62.46 26.48 59.20
CA GLN A 81 -61.38 25.58 59.57
C GLN A 81 -61.49 24.25 58.83
N GLY A 82 -62.67 23.62 58.84
CA GLY A 82 -62.93 22.39 58.08
C GLY A 82 -62.65 22.56 56.59
N LYS A 83 -63.11 23.67 55.98
CA LYS A 83 -62.82 23.97 54.57
C LYS A 83 -61.34 24.17 54.28
N VAL A 84 -60.63 24.89 55.15
CA VAL A 84 -59.18 25.10 55.02
C VAL A 84 -58.46 23.77 55.09
N GLN A 85 -58.86 22.88 56.01
CA GLN A 85 -58.28 21.55 56.14
C GLN A 85 -58.48 20.70 54.88
N ASP A 86 -59.69 20.70 54.31
CA ASP A 86 -59.98 19.97 53.07
C ASP A 86 -59.17 20.48 51.87
N ILE A 87 -59.05 21.81 51.73
CA ILE A 87 -58.29 22.43 50.64
C ILE A 87 -56.79 22.20 50.85
N TYR A 88 -56.30 22.27 52.09
CA TYR A 88 -54.92 21.97 52.44
C TYR A 88 -54.53 20.55 52.03
N LEU A 89 -55.38 19.55 52.30
CA LEU A 89 -55.13 18.17 51.90
C LEU A 89 -55.02 18.02 50.38
N LYS A 90 -55.89 18.69 49.61
CA LYS A 90 -55.81 18.71 48.13
C LYS A 90 -54.53 19.39 47.64
N CYS A 91 -54.20 20.55 48.19
CA CYS A 91 -52.96 21.28 47.88
C CYS A 91 -51.72 20.44 48.19
N SER A 92 -51.70 19.76 49.34
CA SER A 92 -50.58 18.92 49.76
C SER A 92 -50.42 17.71 48.83
N LYS A 93 -51.51 17.07 48.43
CA LYS A 93 -51.48 15.97 47.46
C LYS A 93 -50.95 16.44 46.10
N ALA A 94 -51.45 17.56 45.57
CA ALA A 94 -50.99 18.09 44.30
C ALA A 94 -49.52 18.55 44.34
N ARG A 95 -49.05 19.08 45.49
CA ARG A 95 -47.63 19.39 45.70
C ARG A 95 -46.77 18.13 45.61
N ASN A 96 -47.19 17.03 46.23
CA ASN A 96 -46.44 15.77 46.18
C ASN A 96 -46.39 15.22 44.75
N GLU A 97 -47.51 15.23 44.02
CA GLU A 97 -47.55 14.86 42.59
C GLU A 97 -46.61 15.73 41.75
N TYR A 98 -46.61 17.05 41.96
CA TYR A 98 -45.68 17.95 41.28
C TYR A 98 -44.22 17.60 41.56
N ILE A 99 -43.84 17.37 42.82
CA ILE A 99 -42.46 17.02 43.20
C ILE A 99 -42.05 15.68 42.56
N LEU A 100 -42.93 14.69 42.54
CA LEU A 100 -42.67 13.40 41.89
C LEU A 100 -42.46 13.54 40.38
N ASN A 101 -43.34 14.27 39.70
CA ASN A 101 -43.20 14.54 38.27
C ASN A 101 -41.94 15.37 37.97
N LEU A 102 -41.57 16.30 38.85
CA LEU A 102 -40.34 17.08 38.72
C LEU A 102 -39.10 16.18 38.80
N ALA A 103 -39.07 15.27 39.77
CA ALA A 103 -38.00 14.29 39.89
C ALA A 103 -37.93 13.36 38.68
N ALA A 104 -39.07 12.85 38.20
CA ALA A 104 -39.16 11.99 37.03
C ALA A 104 -38.67 12.70 35.75
N ALA A 105 -39.16 13.91 35.47
CA ALA A 105 -38.75 14.69 34.30
C ALA A 105 -37.24 14.99 34.32
N ASN A 106 -36.70 15.41 35.47
CA ASN A 106 -35.26 15.65 35.61
C ASN A 106 -34.43 14.38 35.41
N ALA A 107 -34.89 13.24 35.93
CA ALA A 107 -34.22 11.95 35.72
C ALA A 107 -34.23 11.54 34.24
N THR A 108 -35.35 11.68 33.54
CA THR A 108 -35.48 11.40 32.10
C THR A 108 -34.59 12.33 31.29
N MET A 109 -34.58 13.63 31.57
CA MET A 109 -33.72 14.61 30.91
C MET A 109 -32.24 14.25 31.10
N LYS A 110 -31.84 13.95 32.34
CA LYS A 110 -30.46 13.55 32.66
C LYS A 110 -30.08 12.28 31.90
N LYS A 111 -30.92 11.25 31.92
CA LYS A 111 -30.66 9.99 31.23
C LYS A 111 -30.46 10.22 29.72
N TYR A 112 -31.33 11.01 29.10
CA TYR A 112 -31.25 11.30 27.68
C TYR A 112 -29.90 11.93 27.31
N TYR A 113 -29.53 13.02 27.97
CA TYR A 113 -28.34 13.78 27.62
C TYR A 113 -27.01 13.12 28.04
N PHE A 114 -27.00 12.40 29.16
CA PHE A 114 -25.77 11.78 29.66
C PHE A 114 -25.53 10.36 29.15
N GLN A 115 -26.58 9.63 28.76
CA GLN A 115 -26.47 8.22 28.38
C GLN A 115 -27.05 7.93 27.00
N ASP A 116 -28.29 8.34 26.74
CA ASP A 116 -29.00 7.84 25.54
C ASP A 116 -28.39 8.42 24.25
N ILE A 117 -27.98 9.70 24.23
CA ILE A 117 -27.30 10.30 23.06
C ILE A 117 -26.01 9.55 22.72
N SER A 118 -25.14 9.30 23.70
CA SER A 118 -23.88 8.58 23.46
C SER A 118 -24.13 7.17 22.95
N THR A 119 -25.08 6.45 23.59
CA THR A 119 -25.48 5.10 23.16
C THR A 119 -25.99 5.08 21.72
N LEU A 120 -26.80 6.08 21.32
CA LEU A 120 -27.30 6.18 19.95
C LEU A 120 -26.17 6.38 18.93
N ILE A 121 -25.16 7.20 19.26
CA ILE A 121 -24.00 7.42 18.39
C ILE A 121 -23.20 6.13 18.27
N ASP A 122 -22.91 5.46 19.39
CA ASP A 122 -22.17 4.19 19.40
C ASP A 122 -22.89 3.10 18.59
N CYS A 123 -24.23 3.04 18.67
CA CYS A 123 -25.04 2.13 17.87
C CYS A 123 -24.99 2.47 16.37
N ALA A 124 -25.07 3.76 16.02
CA ALA A 124 -25.01 4.21 14.63
C ALA A 124 -23.65 3.93 13.97
N ASP A 125 -22.57 4.02 14.74
CA ASP A 125 -21.20 3.77 14.28
C ASP A 125 -20.81 2.28 14.31
N ALA A 126 -21.64 1.44 14.93
CA ALA A 126 -21.34 0.03 15.16
C ALA A 126 -21.02 -0.72 13.85
N GLY A 127 -19.82 -1.31 13.79
CA GLY A 127 -19.41 -2.16 12.68
C GLY A 127 -18.92 -1.43 11.41
N TYR A 128 -19.05 -0.09 11.33
CA TYR A 128 -18.56 0.69 10.19
C TYR A 128 -17.04 0.55 10.02
N HIS A 129 -16.27 0.87 11.07
CA HIS A 129 -14.81 0.81 11.04
C HIS A 129 -14.29 -0.61 10.82
N LEU A 130 -14.95 -1.62 11.39
CA LEU A 130 -14.59 -3.02 11.19
C LEU A 130 -14.74 -3.42 9.72
N SER A 131 -15.89 -3.10 9.11
CA SER A 131 -16.17 -3.41 7.71
C SER A 131 -15.22 -2.70 6.77
N LEU A 132 -14.98 -1.40 7.00
CA LEU A 132 -14.03 -0.61 6.21
C LEU A 132 -12.60 -1.15 6.35
N GLY A 133 -12.19 -1.47 7.58
CA GLY A 133 -10.88 -2.06 7.87
C GLY A 133 -10.64 -3.36 7.12
N GLN A 134 -11.63 -4.26 7.10
CA GLN A 134 -11.56 -5.52 6.35
C GLN A 134 -11.37 -5.29 4.84
N VAL A 135 -12.11 -4.36 4.25
CA VAL A 135 -11.98 -4.02 2.82
C VAL A 135 -10.59 -3.45 2.53
N MET A 136 -10.09 -2.55 3.37
CA MET A 136 -8.77 -1.94 3.19
C MET A 136 -7.64 -2.96 3.37
N GLN A 137 -7.74 -3.87 4.35
CA GLN A 137 -6.78 -4.95 4.54
C GLN A 137 -6.75 -5.90 3.33
N ALA A 138 -7.91 -6.26 2.78
CA ALA A 138 -7.99 -7.07 1.57
C ALA A 138 -7.32 -6.38 0.37
N TYR A 139 -7.56 -5.07 0.20
CA TYR A 139 -6.92 -4.25 -0.83
C TYR A 139 -5.40 -4.23 -0.67
N LEU A 140 -4.89 -3.91 0.53
CA LEU A 140 -3.46 -3.86 0.82
C LEU A 140 -2.79 -5.23 0.58
N SER A 141 -3.44 -6.32 1.02
CA SER A 141 -2.94 -7.68 0.81
C SER A 141 -2.84 -8.04 -0.67
N SER A 142 -3.82 -7.63 -1.49
CA SER A 142 -3.78 -7.83 -2.94
C SER A 142 -2.65 -7.02 -3.58
N ARG A 143 -2.48 -5.76 -3.19
CA ARG A 143 -1.40 -4.89 -3.71
C ARG A 143 -0.03 -5.44 -3.36
N TRP A 144 0.15 -5.89 -2.12
CA TRP A 144 1.39 -6.53 -1.68
C TRP A 144 1.72 -7.76 -2.52
N ARG A 145 0.74 -8.64 -2.77
CA ARG A 145 0.95 -9.83 -3.61
C ARG A 145 1.37 -9.47 -5.04
N THR A 146 0.74 -8.47 -5.65
CA THR A 146 1.15 -7.99 -6.98
C THR A 146 2.59 -7.48 -6.98
N GLN A 147 2.98 -6.72 -5.95
CA GLN A 147 4.35 -6.22 -5.82
C GLN A 147 5.37 -7.35 -5.70
N GLN A 148 5.09 -8.35 -4.86
CA GLN A 148 5.95 -9.52 -4.68
C GLN A 148 6.09 -10.34 -5.97
N ASN A 149 5.00 -10.52 -6.71
CA ASN A 149 5.04 -11.20 -8.01
C ASN A 149 5.92 -10.44 -9.01
N LEU A 150 5.84 -9.11 -9.04
CA LEU A 150 6.69 -8.28 -9.90
C LEU A 150 8.16 -8.41 -9.50
N ASP A 151 8.47 -8.29 -8.21
CA ASP A 151 9.84 -8.42 -7.70
C ASP A 151 10.44 -9.79 -8.04
N THR A 152 9.66 -10.87 -7.85
CA THR A 152 10.04 -12.23 -8.24
C THR A 152 10.32 -12.33 -9.74
N GLY A 153 9.45 -11.75 -10.58
CA GLY A 153 9.63 -11.75 -12.04
C GLY A 153 10.88 -10.98 -12.49
N LEU A 154 11.20 -9.86 -11.83
CA LEU A 154 12.43 -9.09 -12.08
C LEU A 154 13.67 -9.87 -11.66
N GLN A 155 13.64 -10.54 -10.51
CA GLN A 155 14.75 -11.40 -10.06
C GLN A 155 15.00 -12.57 -11.02
N GLN A 156 13.94 -13.19 -11.54
CA GLN A 156 14.06 -14.24 -12.56
C GLN A 156 14.72 -13.70 -13.84
N LEU A 157 14.28 -12.55 -14.33
CA LEU A 157 14.88 -11.92 -15.51
C LEU A 157 16.35 -11.56 -15.26
N GLN A 158 16.66 -11.00 -14.08
CA GLN A 158 18.04 -10.70 -13.70
C GLN A 158 18.91 -11.95 -13.70
N SER A 159 18.41 -13.07 -13.19
CA SER A 159 19.12 -14.35 -13.23
C SER A 159 19.33 -14.86 -14.65
N THR A 160 18.33 -14.73 -15.54
CA THR A 160 18.47 -15.13 -16.95
C THR A 160 19.51 -14.27 -17.67
N VAL A 161 19.50 -12.96 -17.43
CA VAL A 161 20.48 -12.02 -18.01
C VAL A 161 21.89 -12.33 -17.49
N ALA A 162 22.04 -12.57 -16.18
CA ALA A 162 23.33 -12.95 -15.60
C ALA A 162 23.85 -14.30 -16.10
N GLY A 163 22.95 -15.18 -16.55
CA GLY A 163 23.28 -16.49 -17.10
C GLY A 163 23.57 -16.51 -18.60
N LEU A 164 23.57 -15.37 -19.29
CA LEU A 164 23.93 -15.31 -20.72
C LEU A 164 25.42 -15.63 -20.90
N ASP A 165 25.72 -16.75 -21.56
CA ASP A 165 27.09 -17.19 -21.85
C ASP A 165 27.23 -17.68 -23.29
N GLN A 166 27.74 -16.79 -24.14
CA GLN A 166 28.00 -17.08 -25.57
C GLN A 166 28.96 -18.26 -25.78
N ARG A 167 29.92 -18.51 -24.87
CA ARG A 167 30.87 -19.61 -25.02
C ARG A 167 30.18 -20.93 -24.74
N GLN A 168 29.37 -20.99 -23.70
CA GLN A 168 28.57 -22.17 -23.38
C GLN A 168 27.61 -22.51 -24.53
N ASP A 169 26.94 -21.51 -25.11
CA ASP A 169 26.05 -21.69 -26.25
C ASP A 169 26.79 -22.27 -27.48
N ARG A 170 27.97 -21.72 -27.79
CA ARG A 170 28.83 -22.23 -28.87
C ARG A 170 29.26 -23.67 -28.63
N ASP A 171 29.73 -23.97 -27.42
CA ASP A 171 30.25 -25.31 -27.09
C ASP A 171 29.12 -26.35 -27.14
N GLY A 172 27.92 -25.99 -26.69
CA GLY A 172 26.70 -26.79 -26.85
C GLY A 172 26.36 -27.05 -28.32
N LEU A 173 26.37 -26.01 -29.16
CA LEU A 173 26.13 -26.14 -30.61
C LEU A 173 27.13 -27.11 -31.27
N LEU A 174 28.43 -26.98 -30.95
CA LEU A 174 29.48 -27.85 -31.49
C LEU A 174 29.29 -29.31 -31.03
N GLN A 175 28.89 -29.51 -29.77
CA GLN A 175 28.64 -30.84 -29.22
C GLN A 175 27.41 -31.51 -29.85
N ASP A 176 26.30 -30.78 -29.96
CA ASP A 176 25.04 -31.28 -30.55
C ASP A 176 25.22 -31.66 -32.03
N ASN A 177 26.15 -31.00 -32.72
CA ASN A 177 26.44 -31.21 -34.14
C ASN A 177 27.83 -31.83 -34.37
N TYR A 178 28.27 -32.70 -33.46
CA TYR A 178 29.62 -33.27 -33.49
C TYR A 178 30.01 -33.86 -34.86
N ASN A 179 29.12 -34.60 -35.53
CA ASN A 179 29.45 -35.22 -36.82
C ASN A 179 29.73 -34.21 -37.95
N THR A 180 29.21 -32.98 -37.85
CA THR A 180 29.45 -31.91 -38.81
C THR A 180 30.75 -31.18 -38.52
N PHE A 181 31.09 -31.00 -37.24
CA PHE A 181 32.23 -30.18 -36.80
C PHE A 181 33.43 -31.00 -36.32
N CYS A 182 33.35 -32.33 -36.30
CA CYS A 182 34.46 -33.19 -35.90
C CYS A 182 35.63 -33.05 -36.87
N MET A 183 36.85 -33.12 -36.33
CA MET A 183 38.06 -33.02 -37.12
C MET A 183 38.16 -34.23 -38.07
N PRO A 184 38.31 -34.04 -39.39
CA PRO A 184 38.58 -35.12 -40.32
C PRO A 184 39.89 -35.85 -39.99
N LEU A 185 40.02 -37.09 -40.47
CA LEU A 185 41.28 -37.83 -40.34
C LEU A 185 42.42 -37.05 -41.01
N ARG A 186 43.58 -37.00 -40.33
CA ARG A 186 44.78 -36.39 -40.90
C ARG A 186 45.22 -37.18 -42.12
N PHE A 187 45.68 -36.45 -43.14
CA PHE A 187 46.30 -37.07 -44.30
C PHE A 187 47.64 -37.70 -43.89
N PRO A 188 47.84 -39.01 -44.12
CA PRO A 188 49.14 -39.62 -43.92
C PRO A 188 50.11 -39.17 -45.02
N TYR A 189 51.38 -38.96 -44.67
CA TYR A 189 52.44 -38.79 -45.67
C TYR A 189 52.61 -40.08 -46.49
N GLN A 190 52.67 -39.95 -47.82
CA GLN A 190 52.88 -41.07 -48.74
C GLN A 190 54.24 -40.90 -49.44
N PRO A 191 55.27 -41.68 -49.06
CA PRO A 191 56.58 -41.60 -49.70
C PRO A 191 56.52 -42.14 -51.14
N HIS A 192 57.14 -41.42 -52.07
CA HIS A 192 57.27 -41.85 -53.46
C HIS A 192 58.49 -42.77 -53.62
N ASP A 193 58.34 -43.94 -54.26
CA ASP A 193 59.42 -44.90 -54.55
C ASP A 193 60.34 -45.27 -53.35
N GLY A 194 59.77 -45.33 -52.14
CA GLY A 194 60.53 -45.71 -50.93
C GLY A 194 61.45 -44.62 -50.39
N ASP A 195 61.15 -43.35 -50.70
CA ASP A 195 61.80 -42.19 -50.07
C ASP A 195 61.77 -42.29 -48.54
N GLN A 196 62.93 -42.19 -47.91
CA GLN A 196 63.12 -42.27 -46.46
C GLN A 196 63.16 -40.89 -45.78
N VAL A 197 63.07 -39.79 -46.55
CA VAL A 197 63.14 -38.43 -46.03
C VAL A 197 61.73 -37.94 -45.66
N SER A 198 61.32 -38.20 -44.41
CA SER A 198 60.04 -37.71 -43.87
C SER A 198 60.12 -36.30 -43.26
N GLN A 199 61.32 -35.73 -43.06
CA GLN A 199 61.50 -34.49 -42.31
C GLN A 199 62.10 -33.37 -43.16
N PRO A 200 61.52 -32.16 -43.15
CA PRO A 200 62.12 -30.98 -43.79
C PRO A 200 63.49 -30.63 -43.18
N CYS A 201 64.52 -30.48 -44.02
CA CYS A 201 65.82 -29.91 -43.63
C CYS A 201 65.86 -28.40 -43.95
N GLU A 202 66.44 -27.63 -43.01
CA GLU A 202 66.68 -26.17 -43.05
C GLU A 202 65.45 -25.25 -43.26
N LEU A 203 64.72 -24.96 -42.16
CA LEU A 203 63.66 -23.94 -42.14
C LEU A 203 63.79 -22.87 -41.03
N GLU A 204 64.96 -22.75 -40.38
CA GLU A 204 65.12 -21.90 -39.18
C GLU A 204 64.80 -20.41 -39.42
N THR A 205 65.24 -19.87 -40.56
CA THR A 205 64.96 -18.48 -40.96
C THR A 205 63.48 -18.26 -41.27
N ARG A 206 62.83 -19.22 -41.95
CA ARG A 206 61.38 -19.19 -42.22
C ARG A 206 60.57 -19.30 -40.93
N PHE A 207 60.99 -20.15 -40.00
CA PHE A 207 60.36 -20.34 -38.71
C PHE A 207 60.38 -19.04 -37.89
N THR A 208 61.54 -18.40 -37.79
CA THR A 208 61.70 -17.12 -37.07
C THR A 208 60.85 -16.01 -37.68
N GLN A 209 60.77 -15.95 -39.01
CA GLN A 209 59.93 -14.99 -39.73
C GLN A 209 58.43 -15.22 -39.45
N ILE A 210 57.97 -16.47 -39.43
CA ILE A 210 56.58 -16.83 -39.17
C ILE A 210 56.21 -16.56 -37.71
N GLN A 211 57.09 -16.88 -36.75
CA GLN A 211 56.90 -16.55 -35.34
C GLN A 211 56.76 -15.04 -35.11
N THR A 212 57.57 -14.22 -35.80
CA THR A 212 57.50 -12.76 -35.69
C THR A 212 56.18 -12.22 -36.24
N ARG A 213 55.75 -12.72 -37.40
CA ARG A 213 54.46 -12.35 -38.02
C ARG A 213 53.27 -12.76 -37.13
N LEU A 214 53.33 -13.91 -36.47
CA LEU A 214 52.31 -14.36 -35.53
C LEU A 214 52.18 -13.48 -34.29
N LYS A 215 53.31 -13.11 -33.67
CA LYS A 215 53.29 -12.20 -32.52
C LYS A 215 52.65 -10.86 -32.89
N ALA A 216 52.96 -10.32 -34.07
CA ALA A 216 52.35 -9.10 -34.57
C ALA A 216 50.85 -9.27 -34.87
N ALA A 217 50.46 -10.37 -35.52
CA ALA A 217 49.05 -10.66 -35.83
C ALA A 217 48.20 -10.88 -34.56
N LEU A 218 48.74 -11.55 -33.53
CA LEU A 218 48.07 -11.72 -32.23
C LEU A 218 47.82 -10.38 -31.56
N LYS A 219 48.83 -9.49 -31.54
CA LYS A 219 48.70 -8.14 -31.00
C LYS A 219 47.59 -7.36 -31.72
N ASN A 220 47.54 -7.46 -33.05
CA ASN A 220 46.51 -6.80 -33.86
C ASN A 220 45.11 -7.38 -33.59
N LYS A 221 44.97 -8.72 -33.46
CA LYS A 221 43.70 -9.37 -33.12
C LYS A 221 43.18 -8.92 -31.76
N LEU A 222 44.04 -8.86 -30.75
CA LEU A 222 43.67 -8.36 -29.42
C LEU A 222 43.25 -6.89 -29.45
N ALA A 223 43.98 -6.04 -30.17
CA ALA A 223 43.64 -4.61 -30.31
C ALA A 223 42.29 -4.41 -31.03
N ALA A 224 42.06 -5.13 -32.13
CA ALA A 224 40.80 -5.09 -32.87
C ALA A 224 39.63 -5.62 -32.03
N HIS A 225 39.84 -6.69 -31.26
CA HIS A 225 38.85 -7.25 -30.35
C HIS A 225 38.46 -6.28 -29.23
N SER A 226 39.45 -5.65 -28.58
CA SER A 226 39.20 -4.62 -27.56
C SER A 226 38.43 -3.43 -28.12
N SER A 227 38.82 -2.94 -29.30
CA SER A 227 38.11 -1.84 -29.97
C SER A 227 36.68 -2.21 -30.35
N PHE A 228 36.45 -3.44 -30.83
CA PHE A 228 35.11 -3.92 -31.16
C PHE A 228 34.20 -4.00 -29.92
N LEU A 229 34.69 -4.57 -28.81
CA LEU A 229 33.92 -4.67 -27.57
C LEU A 229 33.60 -3.30 -26.95
N GLU A 230 34.52 -2.35 -27.03
CA GLU A 230 34.32 -0.98 -26.53
C GLU A 230 33.20 -0.27 -27.31
N ASN A 231 33.14 -0.45 -28.63
CA ASN A 231 32.07 0.12 -29.46
C ASN A 231 30.68 -0.52 -29.19
N ILE A 232 30.63 -1.77 -28.72
CA ILE A 232 29.38 -2.46 -28.35
C ILE A 232 28.92 -2.06 -26.94
N SER A 233 29.86 -1.87 -26.01
CA SER A 233 29.60 -1.55 -24.62
C SER A 233 29.24 -0.08 -24.35
N ASP A 234 29.21 0.77 -25.37
CA ASP A 234 28.81 2.18 -25.24
C ASP A 234 27.34 2.24 -24.76
N ASN A 235 27.17 2.44 -23.45
CA ASN A 235 25.91 2.33 -22.72
C ASN A 235 24.94 3.48 -23.10
N ASP A 236 24.22 3.31 -24.21
CA ASP A 236 23.13 4.20 -24.63
C ASP A 236 21.77 3.83 -23.96
N LEU A 237 21.77 2.83 -23.07
CA LEU A 237 20.56 2.25 -22.46
C LEU A 237 20.24 2.80 -21.06
N ASP A 238 20.99 3.79 -20.57
CA ASP A 238 20.81 4.35 -19.23
C ASP A 238 19.57 5.28 -19.20
N PRO A 239 18.44 4.91 -18.55
CA PRO A 239 17.23 5.73 -18.54
C PRO A 239 17.33 6.92 -17.58
N GLY A 240 18.41 7.02 -16.80
CA GLY A 240 18.59 7.98 -15.71
C GLY A 240 18.55 9.47 -16.12
N SER A 241 18.63 9.78 -17.41
CA SER A 241 18.56 11.16 -17.91
C SER A 241 17.13 11.73 -17.94
N GLY A 242 16.09 10.93 -17.74
CA GLY A 242 14.69 11.39 -17.87
C GLY A 242 14.08 12.09 -16.65
N LEU A 243 14.76 12.08 -15.50
CA LEU A 243 14.24 12.63 -14.25
C LEU A 243 15.02 13.85 -13.72
N SER A 244 15.81 14.50 -14.57
CA SER A 244 16.44 15.79 -14.25
C SER A 244 15.77 16.87 -15.06
N GLN A 245 14.84 17.56 -14.41
CA GLN A 245 14.25 18.79 -14.90
C GLN A 245 15.31 19.89 -14.89
N GLU A 246 15.43 20.55 -16.04
CA GLU A 246 15.89 21.92 -16.28
C GLU A 246 17.30 22.34 -15.78
N GLY A 247 18.15 22.64 -16.78
CA GLY A 247 19.16 23.69 -16.64
C GLY A 247 20.58 23.21 -16.45
N SER A 248 21.23 22.76 -17.53
CA SER A 248 22.59 23.23 -17.83
C SER A 248 22.98 22.81 -19.25
N THR A 249 22.85 23.74 -20.19
CA THR A 249 23.72 23.80 -21.36
C THR A 249 25.14 23.98 -20.85
N GLU A 250 26.00 22.98 -21.01
CA GLU A 250 27.42 23.13 -21.36
C GLU A 250 28.10 21.75 -21.36
N ASN A 251 28.89 21.50 -22.41
CA ASN A 251 29.62 20.26 -22.76
C ASN A 251 28.87 19.23 -23.64
N LEU A 252 28.38 19.68 -24.80
CA LEU A 252 28.14 18.79 -25.95
C LEU A 252 29.46 18.53 -26.68
N THR A 253 30.27 17.59 -26.19
CA THR A 253 31.12 16.82 -27.10
C THR A 253 30.16 16.14 -28.07
N LEU A 254 30.17 16.57 -29.34
CA LEU A 254 29.26 16.11 -30.38
C LEU A 254 29.26 14.57 -30.47
N LYS A 255 28.30 13.91 -29.79
CA LYS A 255 28.05 12.48 -29.98
C LYS A 255 27.80 12.28 -31.49
N PRO A 256 28.59 11.44 -32.18
CA PRO A 256 28.39 11.20 -33.60
C PRO A 256 26.95 10.70 -33.86
N SER A 257 26.37 11.10 -35.00
CA SER A 257 24.99 10.72 -35.34
C SER A 257 24.82 9.20 -35.30
N MET A 258 23.61 8.71 -35.00
CA MET A 258 23.28 7.27 -35.01
C MET A 258 23.77 6.57 -36.29
N ALA A 259 23.61 7.22 -37.43
CA ALA A 259 24.08 6.72 -38.72
C ALA A 259 25.62 6.63 -38.79
N ARG A 260 26.33 7.65 -38.30
CA ARG A 260 27.81 7.67 -38.28
C ARG A 260 28.37 6.64 -37.30
N ARG A 261 27.72 6.43 -36.15
CA ARG A 261 28.08 5.38 -35.18
C ARG A 261 27.88 3.98 -35.74
N LYS A 262 26.75 3.73 -36.41
CA LYS A 262 26.48 2.46 -37.09
C LYS A 262 27.51 2.17 -38.19
N ALA A 263 27.86 3.18 -38.99
CA ALA A 263 28.89 3.04 -40.03
C ALA A 263 30.27 2.74 -39.42
N ASN A 264 30.64 3.42 -38.33
CA ASN A 264 31.88 3.17 -37.60
C ASN A 264 31.92 1.76 -36.99
N LEU A 265 30.82 1.30 -36.38
CA LEU A 265 30.71 -0.05 -35.84
C LEU A 265 30.88 -1.12 -36.94
N GLN A 266 30.26 -0.90 -38.09
CA GLN A 266 30.39 -1.80 -39.24
C GLN A 266 31.84 -1.84 -39.78
N GLU A 267 32.54 -0.71 -39.78
CA GLU A 267 33.95 -0.64 -40.16
C GLU A 267 34.85 -1.40 -39.16
N VAL A 268 34.64 -1.19 -37.86
CA VAL A 268 35.38 -1.88 -36.80
C VAL A 268 35.10 -3.39 -36.80
N GLU A 269 33.85 -3.79 -37.05
CA GLU A 269 33.44 -5.20 -37.21
C GLU A 269 34.17 -5.85 -38.40
N ASN A 270 34.19 -5.19 -39.55
CA ASN A 270 34.90 -5.66 -40.74
C ASN A 270 36.40 -5.85 -40.46
N ILE A 271 37.03 -4.89 -39.79
CA ILE A 271 38.44 -4.98 -39.40
C ILE A 271 38.67 -6.17 -38.46
N TYR A 272 37.83 -6.34 -37.44
CA TYR A 272 37.94 -7.44 -36.49
C TYR A 272 37.79 -8.81 -37.17
N ILE A 273 36.84 -8.96 -38.10
CA ILE A 273 36.63 -10.19 -38.87
C ILE A 273 37.86 -10.49 -39.73
N ILE A 274 38.35 -9.51 -40.50
CA ILE A 274 39.52 -9.68 -41.39
C ILE A 274 40.76 -10.08 -40.59
N VAL A 275 41.04 -9.38 -39.48
CA VAL A 275 42.20 -9.66 -38.64
C VAL A 275 42.09 -11.02 -37.95
N SER A 276 40.87 -11.43 -37.55
CA SER A 276 40.63 -12.73 -36.94
C SER A 276 40.86 -13.88 -37.92
N LEU A 277 40.32 -13.78 -39.14
CA LEU A 277 40.53 -14.79 -40.20
C LEU A 277 42.00 -14.88 -40.61
N PHE A 278 42.67 -13.73 -40.81
CA PHE A 278 44.09 -13.71 -41.19
C PHE A 278 45.01 -14.28 -40.09
N PHE A 279 44.65 -14.09 -38.82
CA PHE A 279 45.37 -14.71 -37.71
C PHE A 279 45.21 -16.22 -37.69
N ASP A 280 43.99 -16.72 -37.92
CA ASP A 280 43.69 -18.15 -37.91
C ASP A 280 44.41 -18.86 -39.08
N ASP A 281 44.46 -18.24 -40.27
CA ASP A 281 45.27 -18.70 -41.39
C ASP A 281 46.76 -18.81 -41.00
N LEU A 282 47.31 -17.78 -40.34
CA LEU A 282 48.72 -17.74 -39.94
C LEU A 282 49.06 -18.79 -38.86
N MET A 283 48.10 -19.13 -38.00
CA MET A 283 48.23 -20.17 -36.98
C MET A 283 48.28 -21.58 -37.58
N ILE A 284 47.48 -21.86 -38.61
CA ILE A 284 47.51 -23.13 -39.36
C ILE A 284 48.92 -23.39 -39.89
N TYR A 285 49.53 -22.39 -40.54
CA TYR A 285 50.90 -22.50 -41.05
C TYR A 285 51.97 -22.74 -39.98
N ASN A 286 51.79 -22.25 -38.74
CA ASN A 286 52.76 -22.44 -37.68
C ASN A 286 52.65 -23.79 -36.98
N PHE A 287 51.45 -24.35 -36.86
CA PHE A 287 51.24 -25.67 -36.28
C PHE A 287 51.89 -26.76 -37.15
N ASP A 288 51.82 -26.62 -38.47
CA ASP A 288 52.53 -27.47 -39.44
C ASP A 288 54.07 -27.37 -39.30
N LEU A 289 54.59 -26.20 -38.91
CA LEU A 289 56.03 -25.98 -38.66
C LEU A 289 56.50 -26.47 -37.28
N GLN A 290 55.65 -26.43 -36.25
CA GLN A 290 55.99 -26.97 -34.93
C GLN A 290 55.95 -28.50 -34.88
N LEU A 291 55.03 -29.14 -35.60
CA LEU A 291 55.02 -30.62 -35.77
C LEU A 291 56.34 -31.13 -36.38
N VAL A 292 56.92 -30.37 -37.32
CA VAL A 292 58.23 -30.65 -37.91
C VAL A 292 59.38 -30.55 -36.90
N ASN A 293 59.30 -29.67 -35.90
CA ASN A 293 60.34 -29.50 -34.88
C ASN A 293 60.15 -30.42 -33.66
N ILE A 294 58.92 -30.81 -33.31
CA ILE A 294 58.65 -31.78 -32.23
C ILE A 294 59.16 -33.17 -32.60
N GLN A 295 59.09 -33.57 -33.88
CA GLN A 295 59.68 -34.83 -34.35
C GLN A 295 61.22 -34.84 -34.40
N LYS A 296 61.90 -33.69 -34.26
CA LYS A 296 63.36 -33.61 -34.07
C LYS A 296 63.82 -33.83 -32.62
N LEU A 297 62.90 -33.80 -31.66
CA LEU A 297 63.20 -34.02 -30.24
C LEU A 297 62.98 -35.47 -29.79
N ASP A 298 62.52 -36.36 -30.67
CA ASP A 298 62.35 -37.79 -30.38
C ASP A 298 63.54 -38.65 -30.84
N ILE A 299 64.75 -38.07 -30.73
CA ILE A 299 66.01 -38.81 -30.69
C ILE A 299 66.67 -38.43 -29.36
N GLY A 300 66.17 -39.03 -28.27
CA GLY A 300 66.86 -39.00 -26.98
C GLY A 300 66.13 -38.29 -25.84
N TRP A 301 64.94 -38.77 -25.49
CA TRP A 301 64.60 -39.02 -24.08
C TRP A 301 64.04 -40.45 -23.99
N ARG A 302 64.51 -41.20 -23.00
CA ARG A 302 64.30 -42.65 -22.83
C ARG A 302 62.85 -43.08 -22.85
#